data_AF-A0A8H4QDN4-F1
#
_entry.id   AF-A0A8H4QDN4-F1
#
_cell.length_a   1.000
_cell.length_b   1.000
_cell.length_c   1.000
_cell.angle_alpha   90.00
_cell.angle_beta   90.00
_cell.angle_gamma   90.00
#
_symmetry.space_group_name_H-M   'P 1'
#
loop_
_entity.id
_entity.type
_entity.pdbx_description
1 polymer ?
#
loop_
_entity_poly.entity_id
_entity_poly.type
_entity_poly.pdbx_seq_one_letter_code
_entity_poly.pdbx_strand_id
1 'polypeptide(L)'
;MTTLPTALIAVVFKSLLRGKSLIQAILAYWISPLALGRPVVGGKKPSTSRTVHDFLKEAEAALVGPVSGHGLLELAAGLREQFLHRLQTDPSSMLPSYSHRLPTGCEAGQYVALDVGGSTLRVALVELRGRNGADEGSRSDIVSMRNFRINKAVKDLEGIAFFDWMAGRICETLSSDLDRDKPLPLALAWSFPIE
;
A
#
# COMPACT_ATOMS: atom_id res chain seq x y z
N MET A 1 -1.50 0.41 -15.74
CA MET A 1 -1.53 1.85 -15.46
C MET A 1 -2.73 2.42 -16.17
N THR A 2 -3.82 2.67 -15.45
CA THR A 2 -5.08 3.16 -16.02
C THR A 2 -4.98 4.67 -16.22
N THR A 3 -4.92 5.10 -17.48
CA THR A 3 -5.00 6.51 -17.85
C THR A 3 -6.40 7.01 -17.52
N LEU A 4 -6.54 7.79 -16.45
CA LEU A 4 -7.76 8.56 -16.20
C LEU A 4 -7.93 9.53 -17.37
N PRO A 5 -9.09 9.53 -18.08
CA PRO A 5 -9.26 10.38 -19.24
C PRO A 5 -9.16 11.85 -18.81
N THR A 6 -8.37 12.63 -19.52
CA THR A 6 -8.09 14.06 -19.28
C THR A 6 -9.37 14.89 -19.09
N ALA A 7 -10.49 14.43 -19.66
CA ALA A 7 -11.83 14.98 -19.49
C ALA A 7 -12.37 14.88 -18.04
N LEU A 8 -12.13 13.78 -17.33
CA LEU A 8 -12.54 13.60 -15.93
C LEU A 8 -11.80 14.59 -15.03
N ILE A 9 -10.48 14.73 -15.24
CA ILE A 9 -9.64 15.65 -14.49
C ILE A 9 -10.10 17.10 -14.73
N ALA A 10 -10.38 17.48 -15.97
CA ALA A 10 -10.88 18.81 -16.29
C ALA A 10 -12.24 19.12 -15.64
N VAL A 11 -13.16 18.14 -15.59
CA VAL A 11 -14.48 18.29 -14.93
C VAL A 11 -14.34 18.40 -13.41
N VAL A 12 -13.47 17.60 -12.81
CA VAL A 12 -13.10 17.62 -11.40
C VAL A 12 -12.54 18.99 -10.99
N PHE A 13 -11.54 19.49 -11.70
CA PHE A 13 -10.93 20.79 -11.43
C PHE A 13 -11.92 21.94 -11.61
N LYS A 14 -12.75 21.90 -12.67
CA LYS A 14 -13.75 22.95 -12.94
C LYS A 14 -14.91 22.93 -11.94
N SER A 15 -15.22 21.78 -11.35
CA SER A 15 -16.20 21.64 -10.26
C SER A 15 -15.66 22.17 -8.92
N LEU A 16 -14.41 21.82 -8.58
CA LEU A 16 -13.71 22.33 -7.40
C LEU A 16 -13.58 23.87 -7.42
N LEU A 17 -13.22 24.44 -8.59
CA LEU A 17 -13.15 25.91 -8.79
C LEU A 17 -14.50 26.62 -8.64
N ARG A 18 -15.63 25.89 -8.73
CA ARG A 18 -16.99 26.43 -8.59
C ARG A 18 -17.62 26.11 -7.23
N GLY A 19 -16.85 25.58 -6.27
CA GLY A 19 -17.31 25.24 -4.93
C GLY A 19 -18.34 24.10 -4.89
N LYS A 20 -18.42 23.28 -5.95
CA LYS A 20 -19.34 22.14 -6.01
C LYS A 20 -18.62 20.85 -5.65
N SER A 21 -19.33 19.98 -4.93
CA SER A 21 -18.83 18.69 -4.47
C SER A 21 -18.11 17.92 -5.57
N LEU A 22 -16.85 17.59 -5.30
CA LEU A 22 -15.99 16.78 -6.16
C LEU A 22 -16.62 15.40 -6.45
N ILE A 23 -17.31 14.85 -5.46
CA ILE A 23 -17.94 13.52 -5.52
C ILE A 23 -19.14 13.54 -6.47
N GLN A 24 -19.96 14.59 -6.40
CA GLN A 24 -21.09 14.77 -7.33
C GLN A 24 -20.62 14.92 -8.79
N ALA A 25 -19.50 15.61 -9.01
CA ALA A 25 -18.93 15.79 -10.35
C ALA A 25 -18.38 14.48 -10.93
N ILE A 26 -17.70 13.68 -10.12
CA ILE A 26 -17.22 12.34 -10.52
C ILE A 26 -18.43 11.47 -10.85
N LEU A 27 -19.44 11.40 -9.97
CA LEU A 27 -20.58 10.51 -10.16
C LEU A 27 -21.48 10.93 -11.33
N ALA A 28 -21.64 12.22 -11.60
CA ALA A 28 -22.36 12.70 -12.79
C ALA A 28 -21.67 12.29 -14.11
N TYR A 29 -20.33 12.19 -14.12
CA TYR A 29 -19.57 11.70 -15.28
C TYR A 29 -19.78 10.20 -15.51
N TRP A 30 -19.78 9.40 -14.43
CA TRP A 30 -19.98 7.95 -14.52
C TRP A 30 -21.43 7.53 -14.79
N ILE A 31 -22.42 8.38 -14.44
CA ILE A 31 -23.85 8.06 -14.54
C ILE A 31 -24.51 8.68 -15.78
N SER A 32 -23.83 9.57 -16.53
CA SER A 32 -24.40 10.18 -17.74
C SER A 32 -24.83 9.11 -18.76
N PRO A 33 -26.14 8.90 -18.98
CA PRO A 33 -26.61 7.98 -19.99
C PRO A 33 -26.34 8.64 -21.35
N LEU A 34 -25.66 7.91 -22.23
CA LEU A 34 -25.73 8.18 -23.66
C LEU A 34 -27.20 8.34 -24.04
N ALA A 35 -27.52 9.50 -24.63
CA ALA A 35 -28.84 9.93 -25.00
C ALA A 35 -29.64 8.82 -25.71
N LEU A 36 -30.78 8.43 -25.16
CA LEU A 36 -31.82 7.68 -25.86
C LEU A 36 -33.18 8.02 -25.26
N GLY A 37 -33.97 8.80 -26.01
CA GLY A 37 -35.30 9.22 -25.63
C GLY A 37 -36.38 8.17 -25.91
N ARG A 38 -37.45 8.21 -25.10
CA ARG A 38 -38.86 8.15 -25.52
C ARG A 38 -39.78 8.33 -24.29
N PRO A 39 -40.93 9.03 -24.42
CA PRO A 39 -41.87 9.18 -23.32
C PRO A 39 -42.87 8.02 -23.27
N VAL A 40 -43.21 7.55 -22.07
CA VAL A 40 -44.35 6.66 -21.84
C VAL A 40 -45.26 7.27 -20.78
N VAL A 41 -46.53 7.44 -21.16
CA VAL A 41 -47.66 7.91 -20.35
C VAL A 41 -48.30 6.72 -19.64
N GLY A 42 -48.71 6.87 -18.37
CA GLY A 42 -49.60 5.92 -17.70
C GLY A 42 -49.38 5.82 -16.19
N GLY A 43 -50.37 6.27 -15.41
CA GLY A 43 -50.23 6.53 -13.97
C GLY A 43 -50.25 5.33 -13.04
N LYS A 44 -49.44 5.45 -11.98
CA LYS A 44 -49.62 4.98 -10.59
C LYS A 44 -48.84 5.97 -9.72
N LYS A 45 -49.39 6.42 -8.58
CA LYS A 45 -48.68 7.34 -7.66
C LYS A 45 -47.30 6.72 -7.33
N PRO A 46 -46.18 7.38 -7.63
CA PRO A 46 -44.88 6.79 -7.35
C PRO A 46 -44.74 6.71 -5.83
N SER A 47 -44.58 5.50 -5.29
CA SER A 47 -43.83 5.33 -4.04
C SER A 47 -42.60 6.21 -4.17
N THR A 48 -42.36 7.15 -3.24
CA THR A 48 -41.29 8.16 -3.33
C THR A 48 -40.00 7.53 -3.85
N SER A 49 -39.81 7.63 -5.16
CA SER A 49 -38.73 6.93 -5.85
C SER A 49 -37.50 7.75 -5.55
N ARG A 50 -36.69 7.27 -4.61
CA ARG A 50 -35.42 7.89 -4.25
C ARG A 50 -34.67 8.26 -5.52
N THR A 51 -34.38 9.54 -5.70
CA THR A 51 -33.67 9.96 -6.90
C THR A 51 -32.20 9.60 -6.76
N VAL A 52 -31.48 9.44 -7.88
CA VAL A 52 -30.03 9.28 -7.86
C VAL A 52 -29.37 10.44 -7.13
N HIS A 53 -29.91 11.66 -7.26
CA HIS A 53 -29.40 12.83 -6.55
C HIS A 53 -29.51 12.69 -5.02
N ASP A 54 -30.64 12.21 -4.51
CA ASP A 54 -30.84 11.97 -3.08
C ASP A 54 -29.87 10.91 -2.56
N PHE A 55 -29.71 9.81 -3.31
CA PHE A 55 -28.72 8.78 -3.00
C PHE A 55 -27.29 9.33 -2.95
N LEU A 56 -26.89 10.14 -3.94
CA LEU A 56 -25.57 10.73 -4.00
C LEU A 56 -25.30 11.70 -2.83
N LYS A 57 -26.30 12.50 -2.46
CA LYS A 57 -26.21 13.41 -1.31
C LYS A 57 -26.04 12.64 0.00
N GLU A 58 -26.79 11.57 0.20
CA GLU A 58 -26.66 10.70 1.37
C GLU A 58 -25.32 9.97 1.41
N ALA A 59 -24.86 9.42 0.28
CA ALA A 59 -23.55 8.76 0.19
C ALA A 59 -22.40 9.74 0.48
N GLU A 60 -22.48 10.95 -0.05
CA GLU A 60 -21.53 12.01 0.25
C GLU A 60 -21.53 12.37 1.74
N ALA A 61 -22.71 12.56 2.33
CA ALA A 61 -22.82 12.84 3.76
C ALA A 61 -22.25 11.69 4.63
N ALA A 62 -22.50 10.43 4.25
CA ALA A 62 -22.01 9.27 4.98
C ALA A 62 -20.49 9.08 4.87
N LEU A 63 -19.91 9.34 3.70
CA LEU A 63 -18.47 9.13 3.46
C LEU A 63 -17.62 10.32 3.92
N VAL A 64 -18.12 11.54 3.74
CA VAL A 64 -17.36 12.78 3.98
C VAL A 64 -17.74 13.41 5.32
N GLY A 65 -18.98 13.23 5.78
CA GLY A 65 -19.44 13.77 7.06
C GLY A 65 -18.53 13.40 8.24
N PRO A 66 -18.17 12.13 8.44
CA PRO A 66 -17.31 11.71 9.56
C PRO A 66 -15.89 12.30 9.55
N VAL A 67 -15.42 12.81 8.41
CA VAL A 67 -14.08 13.42 8.28
C VAL A 67 -14.14 14.94 8.10
N SER A 68 -15.34 15.53 8.11
CA SER A 68 -15.54 16.98 7.99
C SER A 68 -15.43 17.69 9.34
N GLY A 69 -15.12 18.99 9.32
CA GLY A 69 -15.02 19.80 10.54
C GLY A 69 -13.95 19.24 11.49
N HIS A 70 -14.37 18.82 12.69
CA HIS A 70 -13.49 18.21 13.69
C HIS A 70 -13.42 16.67 13.61
N GLY A 71 -14.12 16.05 12.66
CA GLY A 71 -14.26 14.59 12.59
C GLY A 71 -12.92 13.82 12.48
N LEU A 72 -11.92 14.36 11.78
CA LEU A 72 -10.58 13.76 11.75
C LEU A 72 -9.85 13.84 13.10
N LEU A 73 -10.08 14.89 13.89
CA LEU A 73 -9.52 15.02 15.24
C LEU A 73 -10.20 14.03 16.20
N GLU A 74 -11.51 13.89 16.10
CA GLU A 74 -12.29 12.90 16.87
C GLU A 74 -11.85 11.47 16.52
N LEU A 75 -11.69 11.16 15.23
CA LEU A 75 -11.18 9.86 14.77
C LEU A 75 -9.77 9.59 15.31
N ALA A 76 -8.87 10.58 15.26
CA ALA A 76 -7.51 10.44 15.79
C ALA A 76 -7.51 10.22 17.31
N ALA A 77 -8.37 10.91 18.05
CA ALA A 77 -8.54 10.72 19.49
C ALA A 77 -9.06 9.30 19.80
N GLY A 78 -10.07 8.83 19.06
CA GLY A 78 -10.61 7.48 19.19
C GLY A 78 -9.60 6.39 18.86
N LEU A 79 -8.80 6.55 17.78
CA LEU A 79 -7.72 5.62 17.44
C LEU A 79 -6.67 5.55 18.55
N ARG A 80 -6.27 6.70 19.12
CA ARG A 80 -5.33 6.74 20.25
C ARG A 80 -5.88 6.00 21.46
N GLU A 81 -7.14 6.20 21.81
CA GLU A 81 -7.79 5.50 22.92
C GLU A 81 -7.81 3.98 22.68
N GLN A 82 -8.22 3.56 21.48
CA GLN A 82 -8.23 2.15 21.09
C GLN A 82 -6.83 1.52 21.14
N PHE A 83 -5.80 2.23 20.66
CA PHE A 83 -4.42 1.73 20.70
C PHE A 83 -3.92 1.50 22.12
N LEU A 84 -4.16 2.45 23.03
CA LEU A 84 -3.76 2.30 24.44
C LEU A 84 -4.53 1.18 25.14
N HIS A 85 -5.84 1.09 24.91
CA HIS A 85 -6.67 0.04 25.48
C HIS A 85 -6.25 -1.35 24.97
N ARG A 86 -6.07 -1.51 23.65
CA ARG A 86 -5.73 -2.80 23.04
C ARG A 86 -4.32 -3.25 23.37
N LEU A 87 -3.36 -2.34 23.51
CA LEU A 87 -2.02 -2.64 24.01
C LEU A 87 -2.05 -3.36 25.38
N GLN A 88 -3.04 -3.06 26.23
CA GLN A 88 -3.16 -3.65 27.58
C GLN A 88 -4.05 -4.89 27.62
N THR A 89 -5.01 -5.00 26.70
CA THR A 89 -6.11 -5.98 26.79
C THR A 89 -6.07 -7.07 25.74
N ASP A 90 -5.29 -6.90 24.66
CA ASP A 90 -5.22 -7.85 23.55
C ASP A 90 -3.76 -8.12 23.17
N PRO A 91 -3.22 -9.32 23.49
CA PRO A 91 -1.84 -9.68 23.17
C PRO A 91 -1.59 -9.84 21.67
N SER A 92 -2.63 -9.95 20.83
CA SER A 92 -2.52 -9.99 19.37
C SER A 92 -2.47 -8.60 18.73
N SER A 93 -2.60 -7.53 19.51
CA SER A 93 -2.50 -6.13 19.08
C SER A 93 -1.16 -5.53 19.51
N MET A 94 -0.67 -4.51 18.77
CA MET A 94 0.55 -3.78 19.11
C MET A 94 1.77 -4.68 19.37
N LEU A 95 1.95 -5.67 18.49
CA LEU A 95 2.96 -6.70 18.62
C LEU A 95 4.38 -6.13 18.78
N PRO A 96 5.22 -6.72 19.64
CA PRO A 96 6.62 -6.32 19.74
C PRO A 96 7.33 -6.56 18.41
N SER A 97 8.10 -5.56 17.95
CA SER A 97 8.91 -5.69 16.73
C SER A 97 10.18 -6.53 16.93
N TYR A 98 10.50 -6.90 18.18
CA TYR A 98 11.75 -7.52 18.61
C TYR A 98 13.03 -6.74 18.22
N SER A 99 12.89 -5.51 17.74
CA SER A 99 14.00 -4.59 17.53
C SER A 99 14.36 -3.93 18.87
N HIS A 100 15.55 -4.25 19.38
CA HIS A 100 16.05 -3.72 20.65
C HIS A 100 16.85 -2.42 20.47
N ARG A 101 17.16 -2.03 19.23
CA ARG A 101 17.96 -0.84 18.93
C ARG A 101 17.55 -0.22 17.61
N LEU A 102 17.36 1.10 17.61
CA LEU A 102 17.18 1.88 16.39
C LEU A 102 18.52 2.07 15.66
N PRO A 103 18.51 2.19 14.32
CA PRO A 103 19.72 2.45 13.55
C PRO A 103 20.44 3.72 14.03
N THR A 104 21.75 3.61 14.20
CA THR A 104 22.63 4.70 14.63
C THR A 104 23.13 5.53 13.44
N GLY A 105 23.14 4.96 12.25
CA GLY A 105 23.79 5.52 11.06
C GLY A 105 25.29 5.26 10.99
N CYS A 106 25.86 4.53 11.96
CA CYS A 106 27.26 4.09 11.96
C CYS A 106 27.43 2.65 11.45
N GLU A 107 26.33 1.99 11.06
CA GLU A 107 26.36 0.64 10.51
C GLU A 107 27.17 0.60 9.22
N ALA A 108 28.03 -0.41 9.11
CA ALA A 108 28.86 -0.63 7.93
C ALA A 108 28.88 -2.12 7.56
N GLY A 109 29.22 -2.42 6.32
CA GLY A 109 29.31 -3.78 5.78
C GLY A 109 28.21 -4.11 4.77
N GLN A 110 28.22 -5.36 4.31
CA GLN A 110 27.29 -5.86 3.30
C GLN A 110 26.20 -6.73 3.95
N TYR A 111 24.98 -6.57 3.47
CA TYR A 111 23.77 -7.20 4.00
C TYR A 111 22.87 -7.67 2.84
N VAL A 112 22.22 -8.81 3.00
CA VAL A 112 21.17 -9.25 2.07
C VAL A 112 19.82 -8.79 2.58
N ALA A 113 19.04 -8.13 1.74
CA ALA A 113 17.65 -7.79 2.01
C ALA A 113 16.73 -8.61 1.10
N LEU A 114 15.81 -9.36 1.70
CA LEU A 114 14.73 -10.06 1.02
C LEU A 114 13.39 -9.38 1.31
N ASP A 115 12.58 -9.22 0.28
CA ASP A 115 11.20 -8.77 0.40
C ASP A 115 10.30 -9.76 -0.36
N VAL A 116 9.57 -10.58 0.41
CA VAL A 116 8.68 -11.61 -0.11
C VAL A 116 7.24 -11.09 -0.01
N GLY A 117 6.64 -10.79 -1.16
CA GLY A 117 5.24 -10.46 -1.28
C GLY A 117 4.43 -11.56 -1.99
N GLY A 118 3.14 -11.30 -2.23
CA GLY A 118 2.24 -12.26 -2.86
C GLY A 118 2.49 -12.54 -4.35
N SER A 119 3.28 -11.73 -5.05
CA SER A 119 3.55 -11.89 -6.49
C SER A 119 5.01 -11.70 -6.90
N THR A 120 5.85 -11.24 -5.97
CA THR A 120 7.24 -10.86 -6.24
C THR A 120 8.10 -11.21 -5.04
N LEU A 121 9.26 -11.79 -5.32
CA LEU A 121 10.42 -11.85 -4.43
C LEU A 121 11.42 -10.80 -4.90
N ARG A 122 11.80 -9.85 -4.06
CA ARG A 122 12.95 -8.97 -4.31
C ARG A 122 14.12 -9.44 -3.46
N VAL A 123 15.28 -9.50 -4.07
CA VAL A 123 16.55 -9.78 -3.41
C VAL A 123 17.48 -8.61 -3.71
N ALA A 124 18.14 -8.06 -2.69
CA ALA A 124 19.15 -7.04 -2.85
C ALA A 124 20.37 -7.32 -1.97
N LEU A 125 21.56 -7.06 -2.50
CA LEU A 125 22.77 -6.88 -1.74
C LEU A 125 22.95 -5.39 -1.46
N VAL A 126 22.98 -5.03 -0.19
CA VAL A 126 23.09 -3.64 0.27
C VAL A 126 24.43 -3.47 0.98
N GLU A 127 25.18 -2.44 0.62
CA GLU A 127 26.40 -2.05 1.31
C GLU A 127 26.13 -0.78 2.11
N LEU A 128 26.37 -0.82 3.42
CA LEU A 128 26.33 0.33 4.31
C LEU A 128 27.76 0.81 4.57
N ARG A 129 27.99 2.12 4.58
CA ARG A 129 29.32 2.72 4.79
C ARG A 129 29.46 3.53 6.07
N GLY A 130 28.38 3.66 6.84
CA GLY A 130 28.33 4.47 8.06
C GLY A 130 28.54 5.97 7.79
N ARG A 131 28.20 6.81 8.77
CA ARG A 131 28.43 8.27 8.70
C ARG A 131 29.87 8.70 8.96
N ASN A 132 30.70 7.79 9.49
CA ASN A 132 32.09 8.08 9.85
C ASN A 132 33.08 7.76 8.72
N GLY A 133 32.61 7.27 7.58
CA GLY A 133 33.43 7.12 6.38
C GLY A 133 33.81 8.50 5.83
N ALA A 134 35.06 8.65 5.38
CA ALA A 134 35.65 9.93 4.95
C ALA A 134 35.02 10.55 3.68
N ASP A 135 34.01 9.91 3.08
CA ASP A 135 33.33 10.38 1.88
C ASP A 135 31.99 11.01 2.22
N GLU A 136 31.75 12.25 1.76
CA GLU A 136 30.43 12.89 1.74
C GLU A 136 29.42 12.23 0.77
N GLY A 137 29.78 11.06 0.21
CA GLY A 137 29.00 10.32 -0.77
C GLY A 137 27.82 9.51 -0.21
N SER A 138 27.34 8.55 -1.01
CA SER A 138 26.21 7.68 -0.67
C SER A 138 26.52 6.80 0.55
N ARG A 139 25.72 6.99 1.61
CA ARG A 139 25.84 6.27 2.90
C ARG A 139 25.41 4.80 2.82
N SER A 140 24.70 4.45 1.76
CA SER A 140 24.24 3.09 1.47
C SER A 140 24.08 2.88 -0.03
N ASP A 141 24.59 1.78 -0.57
CA ASP A 141 24.42 1.44 -1.98
C ASP A 141 23.73 0.09 -2.15
N ILE A 142 22.90 0.00 -3.18
CA ILE A 142 22.38 -1.26 -3.68
C ILE A 142 23.41 -1.82 -4.65
N VAL A 143 24.25 -2.75 -4.17
CA VAL A 143 25.31 -3.37 -4.96
C VAL A 143 24.73 -4.25 -6.07
N SER A 144 23.68 -5.00 -5.74
CA SER A 144 22.90 -5.76 -6.72
C SER A 144 21.45 -5.86 -6.25
N MET A 145 20.52 -5.91 -7.20
CA MET A 145 19.11 -6.15 -6.90
C MET A 145 18.44 -6.86 -8.07
N ARG A 146 17.63 -7.88 -7.75
CA ARG A 146 16.79 -8.57 -8.72
C ARG A 146 15.38 -8.75 -8.17
N ASN A 147 14.42 -8.77 -9.07
CA ASN A 147 13.02 -9.04 -8.77
C ASN A 147 12.61 -10.32 -9.51
N PHE A 148 11.99 -11.25 -8.79
CA PHE A 148 11.56 -12.54 -9.30
C PHE A 148 10.06 -12.68 -9.15
N ARG A 149 9.39 -13.05 -10.24
CA ARG A 149 7.93 -13.24 -10.23
C ARG A 149 7.59 -14.54 -9.51
N ILE A 150 6.68 -14.45 -8.53
CA ILE A 150 6.06 -15.60 -7.86
C ILE A 150 4.78 -15.94 -8.65
N ASN A 151 4.95 -16.76 -9.68
CA ASN A 151 3.84 -17.24 -10.51
C ASN A 151 3.10 -18.41 -9.83
N LYS A 152 2.05 -18.96 -10.48
CA LYS A 152 1.28 -20.07 -9.92
C LYS A 152 2.16 -21.29 -9.59
N ALA A 153 3.06 -21.67 -10.49
CA ALA A 153 3.95 -22.80 -10.27
C ALA A 153 4.85 -22.63 -9.03
N VAL A 154 5.32 -21.41 -8.75
CA VAL A 154 6.09 -21.11 -7.53
C VAL A 154 5.18 -21.12 -6.29
N LYS A 155 3.94 -20.62 -6.39
CA LYS A 155 2.96 -20.64 -5.29
C LYS A 155 2.50 -22.05 -4.93
N ASP A 156 2.49 -22.95 -5.91
CA ASP A 156 2.11 -24.35 -5.74
C ASP A 156 3.26 -25.21 -5.19
N LEU A 157 4.46 -24.64 -4.99
CA LEU A 157 5.57 -25.35 -4.34
C LEU A 157 5.22 -25.63 -2.86
N GLU A 158 5.54 -26.84 -2.41
CA GLU A 158 5.19 -27.29 -1.06
C GLU A 158 6.40 -27.33 -0.13
N GLY A 159 6.19 -26.93 1.13
CA GLY A 159 7.19 -27.02 2.19
C GLY A 159 8.53 -26.37 1.82
N ILE A 160 9.60 -27.16 1.86
CA ILE A 160 10.98 -26.68 1.62
C ILE A 160 11.23 -26.26 0.18
N ALA A 161 10.46 -26.77 -0.80
CA ALA A 161 10.69 -26.46 -2.21
C ALA A 161 10.58 -24.95 -2.52
N PHE A 162 9.70 -24.24 -1.81
CA PHE A 162 9.61 -22.78 -1.94
C PHE A 162 10.87 -22.07 -1.40
N PHE A 163 11.43 -22.56 -0.29
CA PHE A 163 12.65 -22.03 0.30
C PHE A 163 13.89 -22.35 -0.54
N ASP A 164 13.96 -23.53 -1.16
CA ASP A 164 15.01 -23.89 -2.12
C ASP A 164 14.95 -22.98 -3.35
N TRP A 165 13.74 -22.70 -3.86
CA TRP A 165 13.54 -21.74 -4.92
C TRP A 165 14.04 -20.35 -4.52
N MET A 166 13.73 -19.89 -3.31
CA MET A 166 14.20 -18.60 -2.77
C MET A 166 15.73 -18.57 -2.64
N ALA A 167 16.35 -19.61 -2.09
CA ALA A 167 17.80 -19.73 -1.97
C ALA A 167 18.48 -19.63 -3.35
N GLY A 168 17.94 -20.30 -4.36
CA GLY A 168 18.43 -20.18 -5.74
C GLY A 168 18.37 -18.75 -6.28
N ARG A 169 17.31 -18.00 -5.98
CA ARG A 169 17.17 -16.59 -6.37
C ARG A 169 18.14 -15.67 -5.62
N ILE A 170 18.46 -15.99 -4.37
CA ILE A 170 19.50 -15.31 -3.60
C ILE A 170 20.85 -15.52 -4.28
N CYS A 171 21.25 -16.77 -4.52
CA CYS A 171 22.52 -17.08 -5.18
C CYS A 171 22.66 -16.44 -6.56
N GLU A 172 21.55 -16.32 -7.30
CA GLU A 172 21.52 -15.67 -8.62
C GLU A 172 21.73 -14.15 -8.54
N THR A 173 21.35 -13.52 -7.42
CA THR A 173 21.46 -12.07 -7.21
C THR A 173 22.82 -11.67 -6.64
N LEU A 174 23.41 -12.53 -5.84
CA LEU A 174 24.73 -12.34 -5.23
C LEU A 174 25.83 -12.53 -6.28
N SER A 175 26.75 -11.56 -6.38
CA SER A 175 27.88 -11.58 -7.32
C SER A 175 28.83 -12.75 -7.07
N SER A 176 29.58 -13.17 -8.09
CA SER A 176 30.65 -14.18 -7.97
C SER A 176 31.76 -13.78 -7.01
N ASP A 177 31.96 -12.47 -6.83
CA ASP A 177 33.11 -11.90 -6.15
C ASP A 177 32.89 -11.74 -4.63
N LEU A 178 31.73 -12.17 -4.12
CA LEU A 178 31.47 -12.24 -2.69
C LEU A 178 32.30 -13.35 -2.06
N ASP A 179 32.97 -13.01 -0.96
CA ASP A 179 33.63 -13.98 -0.09
C ASP A 179 32.57 -14.91 0.52
N ARG A 180 32.50 -16.14 0.00
CA ARG A 180 31.53 -17.16 0.43
C ARG A 180 31.95 -17.89 1.70
N ASP A 181 33.16 -17.64 2.21
CA ASP A 181 33.67 -18.29 3.40
C ASP A 181 33.19 -17.62 4.70
N LYS A 182 32.46 -16.49 4.59
CA LYS A 182 31.85 -15.78 5.72
C LYS A 182 30.34 -15.72 5.62
N PRO A 183 29.59 -15.97 6.72
CA PRO A 183 28.16 -15.77 6.74
C PRO A 183 27.80 -14.32 6.44
N LEU A 184 26.91 -14.11 5.47
CA LEU A 184 26.40 -12.79 5.12
C LEU A 184 25.08 -12.54 5.87
N PRO A 185 24.98 -11.49 6.71
CA PRO A 185 23.75 -11.19 7.42
C PRO A 185 22.59 -10.94 6.47
N LEU A 186 21.43 -11.52 6.78
CA LEU A 186 20.24 -11.47 5.95
C LEU A 186 19.05 -10.93 6.74
N ALA A 187 18.35 -9.97 6.15
CA ALA A 187 17.06 -9.47 6.63
C ALA A 187 15.95 -9.95 5.67
N LEU A 188 14.86 -10.45 6.24
CA LEU A 188 13.70 -10.93 5.49
C LEU A 188 12.45 -10.14 5.91
N ALA A 189 11.88 -9.40 4.96
CA ALA A 189 10.52 -8.89 5.06
C ALA A 189 9.55 -9.96 4.58
N TRP A 190 8.86 -10.60 5.53
CA TRP A 190 7.84 -11.61 5.28
C TRP A 190 6.45 -10.99 5.39
N SER A 191 5.85 -10.64 4.27
CA SER A 191 4.56 -9.92 4.24
C SER A 191 3.34 -10.87 4.22
N PHE A 192 3.41 -11.94 5.02
CA PHE A 192 2.31 -12.84 5.27
C PHE A 192 2.12 -13.01 6.78
N PRO A 193 0.90 -13.32 7.25
CA PRO A 193 0.69 -13.63 8.66
C PRO A 193 1.64 -14.73 9.12
N ILE A 194 2.35 -14.45 10.21
CA ILE A 194 3.28 -15.36 10.89
C ILE A 194 3.17 -15.09 12.39
N GLU A 195 3.37 -16.12 13.20
CA GLU A 195 3.46 -16.05 14.67
C GLU A 195 4.91 -16.20 15.12
#